data_AF-A0A1E3NX94-F1
#
_entry.id   AF-A0A1E3NX94-F1
#
_cell.length_a   1.000
_cell.length_b   1.000
_cell.length_c   1.000
_cell.angle_alpha   90.00
_cell.angle_beta   90.00
_cell.angle_gamma   90.00
#
_symmetry.space_group_name_H-M   'P 1'
#
loop_
_entity.id
_entity.type
_entity.pdbx_description
1 polymer ?
#
loop_
_entity_poly.entity_id
_entity_poly.type
_entity_poly.pdbx_seq_one_letter_code
_entity_poly.pdbx_strand_id
1 'polypeptide(L)'
;MKFSTALIASSLAILAYAKPIADALPWAQANPQAAAAAQAYADAYAEAIAIAHPDPEAYALAASADDCADVTCHMNCGMMIIAGQACSENENDNYSGPYTPGCLCDDAKDTNFQKYYDACMNCGWTLWKYYSPYLEPALKDCHASYPSISTEPTGTSRCSTTLTNSYTKETDINYSSFI
;
A
#
# COMPACT_ATOMS: atom_id res chain seq x y z
N MET A 1 27.32 -24.22 38.31
CA MET A 1 26.43 -23.82 37.19
C MET A 1 26.34 -22.31 37.19
N LYS A 2 27.00 -21.62 36.25
CA LYS A 2 26.89 -20.16 36.06
C LYS A 2 26.37 -19.95 34.65
N PHE A 3 25.12 -19.52 34.53
CA PHE A 3 24.54 -19.09 33.25
C PHE A 3 25.16 -17.73 32.92
N SER A 4 25.88 -17.64 31.81
CA SER A 4 26.40 -16.37 31.31
C SER A 4 25.31 -15.65 30.53
N THR A 5 24.85 -14.54 31.10
CA THR A 5 24.06 -13.50 30.47
C THR A 5 24.92 -12.80 29.42
N ALA A 6 24.84 -13.21 28.16
CA ALA A 6 25.35 -12.43 27.03
C ALA A 6 24.16 -11.76 26.35
N LEU A 7 24.01 -10.48 26.66
CA LEU A 7 22.96 -9.57 26.19
C LEU A 7 23.03 -9.38 24.66
N ILE A 8 21.90 -9.66 24.02
CA ILE A 8 21.19 -8.82 23.06
C ILE A 8 21.85 -7.42 22.91
N ALA A 9 22.74 -7.27 21.93
CA ALA A 9 23.30 -5.96 21.55
C ALA A 9 23.25 -5.69 20.04
N SER A 10 22.69 -6.63 19.26
CA SER A 10 22.78 -6.57 17.79
C SER A 10 21.63 -5.82 17.11
N SER A 11 20.55 -5.48 17.81
CA SER A 11 19.36 -4.86 17.21
C SER A 11 19.38 -3.33 17.14
N LEU A 12 20.21 -2.65 17.95
CA LEU A 12 20.27 -1.18 17.97
C LEU A 12 21.23 -0.57 16.94
N ALA A 13 22.23 -1.34 16.48
CA ALA A 13 23.21 -0.84 15.50
C ALA A 13 22.65 -0.80 14.06
N ILE A 14 21.66 -1.64 13.75
CA ILE A 14 21.07 -1.75 12.40
C ILE A 14 20.23 -0.50 12.07
N LEU A 15 19.48 0.01 13.05
CA LEU A 15 18.66 1.22 12.90
C LEU A 15 19.49 2.51 12.72
N ALA A 16 20.74 2.54 13.19
CA ALA A 16 21.58 3.74 13.12
C ALA A 16 22.10 4.05 11.71
N TYR A 17 22.09 3.07 10.79
CA TYR A 17 22.61 3.23 9.41
C TYR A 17 21.53 3.42 8.34
N ALA A 18 20.26 3.12 8.63
CA ALA A 18 19.19 3.27 7.66
C ALA A 18 18.86 4.75 7.38
N LYS A 19 18.76 5.57 8.43
CA LYS A 19 18.40 7.00 8.27
C LYS A 19 19.37 7.81 7.38
N PRO A 20 20.70 7.69 7.50
CA PRO A 20 21.63 8.40 6.60
C PRO A 20 21.54 7.97 5.14
N ILE A 21 21.23 6.69 4.87
CA ILE A 21 21.07 6.16 3.51
C ILE A 21 19.77 6.68 2.91
N ALA A 22 18.69 6.68 3.69
CA ALA A 22 17.41 7.29 3.31
C ALA A 22 17.56 8.79 2.99
N ASP A 23 18.24 9.54 3.86
CA ASP A 23 18.45 10.99 3.69
C ASP A 23 19.39 11.34 2.50
N ALA A 24 20.22 10.40 2.04
CA ALA A 24 21.16 10.59 0.93
C ALA A 24 20.53 10.35 -0.46
N LEU A 25 19.34 9.76 -0.54
CA LEU A 25 18.62 9.54 -1.79
C LEU A 25 18.07 10.88 -2.32
N PRO A 26 18.41 11.31 -3.56
CA PRO A 26 18.05 12.64 -4.06
C PRO A 26 16.54 12.95 -4.08
N TRP A 27 15.71 11.91 -4.08
CA TRP A 27 14.25 11.98 -4.12
C TRP A 27 13.59 11.82 -2.75
N ALA A 28 14.33 11.45 -1.70
CA ALA A 28 13.78 11.16 -0.37
C ALA A 28 13.08 12.35 0.31
N GLN A 29 13.37 13.58 -0.13
CA GLN A 29 12.73 14.78 0.41
C GLN A 29 11.67 15.39 -0.53
N ALA A 30 11.33 14.71 -1.63
CA ALA A 30 10.39 15.24 -2.60
C ALA A 30 8.97 15.41 -2.02
N ASN A 31 8.53 14.46 -1.19
CA ASN A 31 7.29 14.51 -0.41
C ASN A 31 7.35 13.44 0.72
N PRO A 32 6.40 13.44 1.68
CA PRO A 32 6.40 12.49 2.79
C PRO A 32 6.36 11.00 2.39
N GLN A 33 5.74 10.68 1.25
CA GLN A 33 5.65 9.33 0.72
C GLN A 33 7.00 8.87 0.14
N ALA A 34 7.73 9.77 -0.52
CA ALA A 34 9.10 9.55 -0.97
C ALA A 34 10.06 9.36 0.22
N ALA A 35 9.86 10.09 1.32
CA ALA A 35 10.65 9.90 2.54
C ALA A 35 10.42 8.51 3.16
N ALA A 36 9.17 8.04 3.16
CA ALA A 36 8.81 6.71 3.67
C ALA A 36 9.40 5.58 2.79
N ALA A 37 9.34 5.72 1.46
CA ALA A 37 9.93 4.75 0.53
C ALA A 37 11.47 4.72 0.64
N ALA A 38 12.12 5.88 0.79
CA ALA A 38 13.56 5.97 1.03
C ALA A 38 13.98 5.30 2.34
N GLN A 39 13.17 5.45 3.39
CA GLN A 39 13.39 4.79 4.67
C GLN A 39 13.25 3.26 4.56
N ALA A 40 12.22 2.77 3.84
CA ALA A 40 12.01 1.33 3.64
C ALA A 40 13.15 0.67 2.86
N TYR A 41 13.64 1.31 1.79
CA TYR A 41 14.84 0.85 1.07
C TYR A 41 16.07 0.78 2.00
N ALA A 42 16.26 1.81 2.83
CA ALA A 42 17.41 1.88 3.70
C ALA A 42 17.37 0.87 4.86
N ASP A 43 16.18 0.58 5.40
CA ASP A 43 15.97 -0.47 6.41
C ASP A 43 16.29 -1.86 5.81
N ALA A 44 15.81 -2.13 4.59
CA ALA A 44 16.11 -3.39 3.89
C ALA A 44 17.59 -3.54 3.52
N TYR A 45 18.26 -2.45 3.13
CA TYR A 45 19.70 -2.44 2.88
C TYR A 45 20.49 -2.73 4.17
N ALA A 46 20.08 -2.12 5.29
CA ALA A 46 20.71 -2.35 6.59
C ALA A 46 20.55 -3.80 7.08
N GLU A 47 19.38 -4.40 6.85
CA GLU A 47 19.14 -5.83 7.10
C GLU A 47 20.03 -6.72 6.23
N ALA A 48 20.13 -6.43 4.93
CA ALA A 48 20.96 -7.17 3.99
C ALA A 48 22.44 -7.18 4.38
N ILE A 49 22.96 -6.03 4.83
CA ILE A 49 24.31 -5.91 5.38
C ILE A 49 24.46 -6.75 6.65
N ALA A 50 23.47 -6.72 7.55
CA ALA A 50 23.50 -7.45 8.82
C ALA A 50 23.56 -8.97 8.64
N ILE A 51 22.95 -9.50 7.57
CA ILE A 51 23.01 -10.93 7.21
C ILE A 51 24.16 -11.28 6.24
N ALA A 52 25.04 -10.31 5.95
CA ALA A 52 26.13 -10.45 4.98
C ALA A 52 25.65 -10.94 3.60
N HIS A 53 24.52 -10.41 3.13
CA HIS A 53 24.01 -10.73 1.80
C HIS A 53 25.08 -10.39 0.74
N PRO A 54 25.35 -11.27 -0.24
CA PRO A 54 26.40 -11.06 -1.24
C PRO A 54 26.14 -9.84 -2.15
N ASP A 55 24.90 -9.38 -2.21
CA ASP A 55 24.50 -8.17 -2.91
C ASP A 55 23.42 -7.42 -2.10
N PRO A 56 23.80 -6.56 -1.15
CA PRO A 56 22.89 -5.83 -0.28
C PRO A 56 22.02 -4.82 -1.02
N GLU A 57 22.54 -4.25 -2.11
CA GLU A 57 21.83 -3.29 -2.97
C GLU A 57 20.71 -4.01 -3.73
N ALA A 58 20.99 -5.15 -4.36
CA ALA A 58 19.97 -5.96 -5.02
C ALA A 58 18.93 -6.50 -4.04
N TYR A 59 19.32 -6.85 -2.80
CA TYR A 59 18.39 -7.25 -1.75
C TYR A 59 17.45 -6.10 -1.36
N ALA A 60 17.99 -4.91 -1.12
CA ALA A 60 17.20 -3.73 -0.80
C ALA A 60 16.27 -3.33 -1.95
N LEU A 61 16.74 -3.45 -3.20
CA LEU A 61 15.93 -3.23 -4.40
C LEU A 61 14.84 -4.30 -4.59
N ALA A 62 15.07 -5.54 -4.17
CA ALA A 62 14.09 -6.62 -4.22
C ALA A 62 13.06 -6.51 -3.08
N ALA A 63 13.46 -6.02 -1.92
CA ALA A 63 12.56 -5.65 -0.84
C ALA A 63 11.75 -4.39 -1.19
N SER A 64 12.35 -3.44 -1.91
CA SER A 64 11.65 -2.32 -2.53
C SER A 64 10.94 -2.72 -3.84
N ALA A 65 10.99 -3.99 -4.29
CA ALA A 65 10.22 -4.46 -5.45
C ALA A 65 8.72 -4.66 -5.14
N ASP A 66 8.27 -4.23 -3.95
CA ASP A 66 6.93 -3.72 -3.72
C ASP A 66 6.62 -2.43 -4.56
N ASP A 67 7.61 -1.83 -5.26
CA ASP A 67 7.53 -0.67 -6.19
C ASP A 67 7.35 -1.03 -7.70
N CYS A 68 6.88 -2.22 -8.04
CA CYS A 68 6.44 -2.51 -9.42
C CYS A 68 5.17 -1.73 -9.83
N ALA A 69 4.40 -1.28 -8.85
CA ALA A 69 3.28 -0.38 -9.06
C ALA A 69 3.84 1.02 -9.25
N ASP A 70 3.65 1.60 -10.43
CA ASP A 70 4.09 2.97 -10.63
C ASP A 70 3.34 3.94 -9.69
N VAL A 71 3.91 5.12 -9.47
CA VAL A 71 3.34 6.17 -8.60
C VAL A 71 1.91 6.55 -9.03
N THR A 72 1.59 6.44 -10.32
CA THR A 72 0.26 6.71 -10.84
C THR A 72 -0.73 5.62 -10.42
N CYS A 73 -0.30 4.37 -10.33
CA CYS A 73 -1.10 3.27 -9.81
C CYS A 73 -1.43 3.47 -8.33
N HIS A 74 -0.41 3.79 -7.52
CA HIS A 74 -0.60 4.14 -6.11
C HIS A 74 -1.55 5.31 -5.92
N MET A 75 -1.37 6.38 -6.70
CA MET A 75 -2.25 7.56 -6.65
C MET A 75 -3.69 7.21 -6.99
N ASN A 76 -3.94 6.52 -8.11
CA ASN A 76 -5.31 6.22 -8.52
C ASN A 76 -5.98 5.24 -7.56
N CYS A 77 -5.32 4.14 -7.19
CA CYS A 77 -5.91 3.19 -6.25
C CYS A 77 -6.06 3.78 -4.84
N GLY A 78 -5.12 4.62 -4.39
CA GLY A 78 -5.21 5.32 -3.11
C GLY A 78 -6.36 6.33 -3.10
N MET A 79 -6.51 7.14 -4.15
CA MET A 79 -7.61 8.09 -4.29
C MET A 79 -8.96 7.39 -4.42
N MET A 80 -9.01 6.21 -5.05
CA MET A 80 -10.19 5.37 -5.10
C MET A 80 -10.59 4.85 -3.71
N ILE A 81 -9.62 4.41 -2.88
CA ILE A 81 -9.86 4.04 -1.48
C ILE A 81 -10.47 5.23 -0.73
N ILE A 82 -9.84 6.40 -0.80
CA ILE A 82 -10.31 7.62 -0.10
C ILE A 82 -11.73 7.99 -0.54
N ALA A 83 -12.02 7.90 -1.84
CA ALA A 83 -13.36 8.16 -2.37
C ALA A 83 -14.38 7.14 -1.85
N GLY A 84 -14.01 5.87 -1.73
CA GLY A 84 -14.84 4.84 -1.15
C GLY A 84 -15.13 5.08 0.33
N GLN A 85 -14.11 5.48 1.09
CA GLN A 85 -14.25 5.85 2.50
C GLN A 85 -15.21 7.00 2.71
N ALA A 86 -15.13 8.03 1.87
CA ALA A 86 -16.01 9.19 1.95
C ALA A 86 -17.49 8.84 1.73
N CYS A 87 -17.78 7.68 1.14
CA CYS A 87 -19.13 7.18 0.95
C CYS A 87 -19.60 6.24 2.06
N SER A 88 -18.72 5.79 2.94
CA SER A 88 -19.09 4.90 4.04
C SER A 88 -19.79 5.66 5.16
N GLU A 89 -20.86 5.06 5.68
CA GLU A 89 -21.58 5.54 6.86
C GLU A 89 -21.12 4.80 8.14
N ASN A 90 -20.10 3.93 8.01
CA ASN A 90 -19.57 3.15 9.12
C ASN A 90 -18.49 3.92 9.89
N GLU A 91 -18.83 4.34 11.11
CA GLU A 91 -17.94 5.13 11.98
C GLU A 91 -16.76 4.33 12.58
N ASN A 92 -16.82 2.99 12.57
CA ASN A 92 -15.78 2.14 13.16
C ASN A 92 -14.85 1.53 12.10
N ASP A 93 -15.30 1.46 10.84
CA ASP A 93 -14.57 0.89 9.71
C ASP A 93 -15.08 1.55 8.42
N ASN A 94 -14.52 2.72 8.11
CA ASN A 94 -14.94 3.53 6.97
C ASN A 94 -14.57 2.89 5.62
N TYR A 95 -13.91 1.73 5.58
CA TYR A 95 -13.66 0.97 4.36
C TYR A 95 -14.73 -0.09 4.08
N SER A 96 -15.66 -0.24 5.00
CA SER A 96 -16.79 -1.15 4.88
C SER A 96 -18.09 -0.36 4.77
N GLY A 97 -19.11 -0.99 4.20
CA GLY A 97 -20.45 -0.42 4.18
C GLY A 97 -21.08 -0.35 5.59
N PRO A 98 -22.32 0.15 5.69
CA PRO A 98 -23.15 0.59 4.57
C PRO A 98 -22.61 1.85 3.89
N TYR A 99 -22.88 1.98 2.58
CA TYR A 99 -22.47 3.14 1.79
C TYR A 99 -23.69 4.00 1.47
N THR A 100 -23.49 5.32 1.43
CA THR A 100 -24.53 6.26 0.99
C THR A 100 -24.96 5.92 -0.45
N PRO A 101 -26.26 5.71 -0.70
CA PRO A 101 -26.76 5.35 -2.03
C PRO A 101 -26.35 6.35 -3.12
N GLY A 102 -25.82 5.84 -4.23
CA GLY A 102 -25.36 6.67 -5.36
C GLY A 102 -24.06 7.44 -5.12
N CYS A 103 -23.39 7.23 -3.97
CA CYS A 103 -22.11 7.87 -3.70
C CYS A 103 -20.93 7.15 -4.40
N LEU A 104 -20.92 5.81 -4.37
CA LEU A 104 -19.88 5.01 -5.01
C LEU A 104 -20.03 4.96 -6.53
N CYS A 105 -21.23 4.66 -7.03
CA CYS A 105 -21.49 4.51 -8.46
C CYS A 105 -22.86 5.06 -8.83
N ASP A 106 -22.92 5.76 -9.95
CA ASP A 106 -24.11 6.41 -10.49
C ASP A 106 -24.06 6.37 -12.02
N ASP A 107 -25.17 5.98 -12.68
CA ASP A 107 -25.26 5.94 -14.16
C ASP A 107 -25.41 7.34 -14.79
N ALA A 108 -25.88 8.32 -14.01
CA ALA A 108 -26.15 9.67 -14.50
C ALA A 108 -24.95 10.62 -14.35
N LYS A 109 -23.94 10.27 -13.54
CA LYS A 109 -22.74 11.09 -13.29
C LYS A 109 -21.55 10.24 -12.84
N ASP A 110 -20.35 10.62 -13.26
CA ASP A 110 -19.12 10.06 -12.68
C ASP A 110 -18.95 10.51 -11.24
N THR A 111 -19.05 9.55 -10.31
CA THR A 111 -18.73 9.79 -8.90
C THR A 111 -17.22 9.96 -8.69
N ASN A 112 -16.82 10.45 -7.52
CA ASN A 112 -15.38 10.52 -7.19
C ASN A 112 -14.71 9.15 -7.15
N PHE A 113 -15.46 8.09 -6.83
CA PHE A 113 -14.95 6.72 -6.85
C PHE A 113 -14.75 6.22 -8.29
N GLN A 114 -15.73 6.46 -9.18
CA GLN A 114 -15.65 6.10 -10.60
C GLN A 114 -14.52 6.84 -11.35
N LYS A 115 -14.18 8.08 -10.96
CA LYS A 115 -13.07 8.84 -11.57
C LYS A 115 -11.72 8.14 -11.54
N TYR A 116 -11.47 7.34 -10.50
CA TYR A 116 -10.20 6.63 -10.32
C TYR A 116 -10.30 5.14 -10.69
N TYR A 117 -11.51 4.66 -10.96
CA TYR A 117 -11.82 3.25 -11.19
C TYR A 117 -10.98 2.67 -12.33
N ASP A 118 -11.12 3.17 -13.56
CA ASP A 118 -10.45 2.56 -14.72
C ASP A 118 -8.93 2.52 -14.58
N ALA A 119 -8.35 3.62 -14.09
CA ALA A 119 -6.91 3.72 -13.89
C ALA A 119 -6.42 2.75 -12.81
N CYS A 120 -7.14 2.64 -11.68
CA CYS A 120 -6.80 1.67 -10.64
C CYS A 120 -7.00 0.24 -11.12
N MET A 121 -8.13 -0.10 -11.75
CA MET A 121 -8.40 -1.47 -12.17
C MET A 121 -7.44 -1.96 -13.26
N ASN A 122 -6.89 -1.06 -14.07
CA ASN A 122 -5.89 -1.42 -15.08
C ASN A 122 -4.54 -1.83 -14.47
N CYS A 123 -4.10 -1.22 -13.37
CA CYS A 123 -2.78 -1.48 -12.78
C CYS A 123 -2.84 -2.23 -11.44
N GLY A 124 -4.02 -2.29 -10.82
CA GLY A 124 -4.20 -2.54 -9.40
C GLY A 124 -3.76 -3.90 -8.92
N TRP A 125 -3.60 -4.87 -9.81
CA TRP A 125 -3.02 -6.17 -9.51
C TRP A 125 -1.59 -6.10 -8.95
N THR A 126 -0.86 -5.01 -9.23
CA THR A 126 0.45 -4.73 -8.65
C THR A 126 0.38 -4.35 -7.16
N LEU A 127 -0.79 -3.90 -6.69
CA LEU A 127 -1.07 -3.42 -5.34
C LEU A 127 -2.11 -4.27 -4.59
N TRP A 128 -2.78 -5.18 -5.30
CA TRP A 128 -4.08 -5.71 -4.89
C TRP A 128 -4.04 -6.42 -3.55
N LYS A 129 -2.97 -7.16 -3.27
CA LYS A 129 -2.74 -7.81 -1.98
C LYS A 129 -2.96 -6.85 -0.79
N TYR A 130 -2.51 -5.60 -0.91
CA TYR A 130 -2.58 -4.60 0.15
C TYR A 130 -3.83 -3.72 0.04
N TYR A 131 -4.36 -3.51 -1.17
CA TYR A 131 -5.44 -2.55 -1.44
C TYR A 131 -6.83 -3.20 -1.45
N SER A 132 -6.93 -4.49 -1.77
CA SER A 132 -8.22 -5.19 -1.87
C SER A 132 -9.05 -5.16 -0.58
N PRO A 133 -8.47 -5.26 0.64
CA PRO A 133 -9.28 -5.19 1.86
C PRO A 133 -10.00 -3.84 2.04
N TYR A 134 -9.49 -2.79 1.40
CA TYR A 134 -10.03 -1.43 1.46
C TYR A 134 -10.95 -1.11 0.26
N LEU A 135 -10.78 -1.80 -0.87
CA LEU A 135 -11.53 -1.54 -2.11
C LEU A 135 -12.67 -2.55 -2.36
N GLU A 136 -12.47 -3.82 -2.04
CA GLU A 136 -13.45 -4.88 -2.35
C GLU A 136 -14.85 -4.62 -1.78
N PRO A 137 -15.01 -4.14 -0.54
CA PRO A 137 -16.36 -3.90 -0.01
C PRO A 137 -17.12 -2.84 -0.83
N ALA A 138 -16.46 -1.74 -1.20
CA ALA A 138 -17.06 -0.68 -2.02
C ALA A 138 -17.33 -1.17 -3.46
N LEU A 139 -16.40 -1.91 -4.04
CA LEU A 139 -16.56 -2.50 -5.36
C LEU A 139 -17.72 -3.50 -5.42
N LYS A 140 -17.89 -4.34 -4.40
CA LYS A 140 -19.01 -5.30 -4.31
C LYS A 140 -20.36 -4.59 -4.18
N ASP A 141 -20.42 -3.52 -3.37
CA ASP A 141 -21.63 -2.72 -3.21
C ASP A 141 -22.04 -2.05 -4.53
N CYS A 142 -21.07 -1.42 -5.21
CA CYS A 142 -21.28 -0.86 -6.53
C CYS A 142 -21.70 -1.94 -7.56
N HIS A 143 -21.03 -3.09 -7.60
CA HIS A 143 -21.35 -4.20 -8.52
C HIS A 143 -22.78 -4.72 -8.33
N ALA A 144 -23.31 -4.72 -7.10
CA ALA A 144 -24.68 -5.17 -6.82
C ALA A 144 -25.74 -4.35 -7.59
N SER A 145 -25.47 -3.08 -7.86
CA SER A 145 -26.34 -2.20 -8.65
C SER A 145 -25.87 -2.04 -10.11
N TYR A 146 -24.57 -2.20 -10.37
CA TYR A 146 -23.94 -1.98 -11.67
C TYR A 146 -23.03 -3.17 -12.06
N PRO A 147 -23.60 -4.25 -12.63
CA PRO A 147 -22.86 -5.50 -12.87
C PRO A 147 -21.68 -5.39 -13.85
N SER A 148 -21.57 -4.29 -14.61
CA SER A 148 -20.43 -3.99 -15.48
C SER A 148 -19.17 -3.63 -14.71
N ILE A 149 -19.28 -3.25 -13.44
CA ILE A 149 -18.17 -2.90 -12.57
C ILE A 149 -17.53 -4.19 -12.07
N SER A 150 -16.29 -4.47 -12.47
CA SER A 150 -15.48 -5.55 -11.91
C SER A 150 -15.20 -5.31 -10.43
N THR A 151 -15.21 -6.38 -9.63
CA THR A 151 -14.87 -6.35 -8.19
C THR A 151 -13.39 -6.58 -7.90
N GLU A 152 -12.60 -6.87 -8.93
CA GLU A 152 -11.16 -7.10 -8.88
C GLU A 152 -10.50 -6.46 -10.11
N PRO A 153 -9.20 -6.10 -10.07
CA PRO A 153 -8.55 -5.38 -11.16
C PRO A 153 -8.64 -6.17 -12.47
N THR A 154 -8.70 -5.46 -13.60
CA THR A 154 -8.96 -6.05 -14.92
C THR A 154 -7.72 -6.11 -15.81
N GLY A 155 -6.66 -5.35 -15.48
CA GLY A 155 -5.42 -5.38 -16.25
C GLY A 155 -4.50 -6.57 -15.97
N THR A 156 -3.37 -6.62 -16.67
CA THR A 156 -2.44 -7.77 -16.66
C THR A 156 -1.13 -7.53 -15.93
N SER A 157 -0.85 -6.31 -15.47
CA SER A 157 0.36 -5.99 -14.70
C SER A 157 0.38 -6.75 -13.38
N ARG A 158 1.51 -7.36 -13.00
CA ARG A 158 1.67 -8.19 -11.79
C ARG A 158 3.04 -8.00 -11.17
N CYS A 159 3.13 -8.27 -9.87
CA CYS A 159 4.38 -8.23 -9.12
C CYS A 159 4.61 -9.56 -8.42
N SER A 160 5.87 -9.94 -8.23
CA SER A 160 6.21 -11.24 -7.63
C SER A 160 5.76 -11.36 -6.16
N THR A 161 5.59 -10.24 -5.45
CA THR A 161 5.20 -10.19 -4.02
C THR A 161 3.69 -10.25 -3.78
N THR A 162 2.86 -10.05 -4.82
CA THR A 162 1.38 -10.17 -4.75
C THR A 162 0.89 -11.60 -4.97
N LEU A 163 1.79 -12.59 -5.02
CA LEU A 163 1.47 -14.00 -5.25
C LEU A 163 1.01 -14.74 -3.98
N THR A 164 1.02 -14.08 -2.81
CA THR A 164 0.45 -14.60 -1.57
C THR A 164 -0.79 -13.82 -1.16
N ASN A 165 -1.86 -14.53 -0.79
CA ASN A 165 -3.23 -14.03 -0.81
C ASN A 165 -3.73 -13.35 0.47
N SER A 166 -2.86 -13.02 1.44
CA SER A 166 -3.36 -12.47 2.71
C SER A 166 -2.55 -11.28 3.19
N TYR A 167 -3.26 -10.19 3.40
CA TYR A 167 -2.89 -9.04 4.20
C TYR A 167 -4.03 -8.79 5.20
N THR A 168 -3.69 -8.44 6.43
CA THR A 168 -4.69 -8.10 7.46
C THR A 168 -5.00 -6.61 7.38
N LYS A 169 -6.28 -6.28 7.22
CA LYS A 169 -6.76 -4.90 7.14
C LYS A 169 -6.50 -4.14 8.45
N GLU A 170 -5.97 -2.93 8.36
CA GLU A 170 -5.82 -2.00 9.48
C GLU A 170 -6.95 -0.97 9.43
N THR A 171 -7.92 -1.07 10.35
CA THR A 171 -9.12 -0.20 10.36
C THR A 171 -8.87 1.17 11.01
N ASP A 172 -7.81 1.30 11.79
CA ASP A 172 -7.54 2.49 12.61
C ASP A 172 -6.79 3.59 11.82
N ILE A 173 -6.41 3.31 10.57
CA ILE A 173 -5.72 4.26 9.70
C ILE A 173 -6.76 5.15 9.02
N ASN A 174 -6.72 6.46 9.26
CA ASN A 174 -7.48 7.44 8.49
C ASN A 174 -6.58 8.05 7.38
N TYR A 175 -6.70 7.55 6.15
CA TYR A 175 -5.91 8.07 5.02
C TYR A 175 -6.17 9.55 4.70
N SER A 176 -7.31 10.11 5.11
CA SER A 176 -7.61 11.54 4.90
C SER A 176 -6.77 12.48 5.76
N SER A 177 -6.03 11.95 6.73
CA SER A 177 -5.11 12.74 7.58
C SER A 177 -3.72 12.94 6.96
N PHE A 178 -3.43 12.28 5.83
CA PHE A 178 -2.12 12.31 5.15
C PHE A 178 -2.13 13.13 3.84
N ILE A 179 -3.20 13.89 3.60
CA ILE A 179 -3.37 14.79 2.45
C ILE A 179 -3.09 16.24 2.85
#